data_AF-A0A6L7YRU8-F1
#
_entry.id   AF-A0A6L7YRU8-F1
#
_cell.length_a   1.000
_cell.length_b   1.000
_cell.length_c   1.000
_cell.angle_alpha   90.00
_cell.angle_beta   90.00
_cell.angle_gamma   90.00
#
_symmetry.space_group_name_H-M   'P 1'
#
loop_
_entity.id
_entity.type
_entity.pdbx_description
1 polymer ?
#
loop_
_entity_poly.entity_id
_entity_poly.type
_entity_poly.pdbx_seq_one_letter_code
_entity_poly.pdbx_strand_id
1 'polypeptide(L)'
;MLQRIARHNQDRDSSPIQVSEEARRRITEALEESLAPTTRINYISQWRKWERFAEGNGYGVFPSDPVHLADWITQRAADGQKPGTIRMGIAAVGSFPSTSESSEPC
;
A
#
# COMPACT_ATOMS: atom_id res chain seq x y z
N MET A 1 6.26 0.04 -48.66
CA MET A 1 6.77 -1.18 -47.97
C MET A 1 7.11 -0.86 -46.50
N LEU A 2 6.18 -0.28 -45.72
CA LEU A 2 6.40 0.14 -44.32
C LEU A 2 5.11 0.04 -43.47
N GLN A 3 4.31 -1.02 -43.63
CA GLN A 3 3.07 -1.18 -42.85
C GLN A 3 3.01 -2.48 -42.03
N ARG A 4 4.11 -3.26 -41.94
CA ARG A 4 4.08 -4.59 -41.34
C ARG A 4 4.42 -4.63 -39.83
N ILE A 5 4.99 -3.57 -39.27
CA ILE A 5 5.49 -3.58 -37.88
C ILE A 5 4.45 -3.04 -36.88
N ALA A 6 3.50 -2.20 -37.30
CA ALA A 6 2.52 -1.58 -36.39
C ALA A 6 1.38 -2.52 -35.94
N ARG A 7 1.22 -3.70 -36.55
CA ARG A 7 0.05 -4.58 -36.34
C ARG A 7 0.25 -5.61 -35.21
N HIS A 8 1.45 -5.75 -34.65
CA HIS A 8 1.79 -6.88 -33.79
C HIS A 8 1.73 -6.58 -32.27
N ASN A 9 1.31 -5.38 -31.87
CA ASN A 9 1.22 -4.98 -30.46
C ASN A 9 -0.22 -4.79 -29.96
N GLN A 10 -1.24 -5.02 -30.80
CA GLN A 10 -2.65 -4.79 -30.43
C GLN A 10 -3.31 -5.95 -29.68
N ASP A 11 -2.64 -7.11 -29.60
CA ASP A 11 -3.19 -8.33 -29.00
C ASP A 11 -2.43 -8.80 -27.75
N ARG A 12 -1.64 -7.94 -27.11
CA ARG A 12 -1.17 -8.24 -25.73
C ARG A 12 -2.30 -7.97 -24.75
N ASP A 13 -3.29 -8.87 -24.82
CA ASP A 13 -4.17 -9.33 -23.76
C ASP A 13 -4.10 -8.49 -22.48
N SER A 14 -4.92 -7.43 -22.43
CA SER A 14 -5.43 -6.85 -21.19
C SER A 14 -6.45 -7.76 -20.50
N SER A 15 -6.33 -9.09 -20.69
CA SER A 15 -7.16 -10.06 -19.99
C SER A 15 -6.77 -9.98 -18.51
N PRO A 16 -7.71 -9.73 -17.58
CA PRO A 16 -7.39 -9.67 -16.16
C PRO A 16 -6.74 -10.99 -15.77
N ILE A 17 -5.48 -10.94 -15.33
CA ILE A 17 -4.72 -12.10 -14.87
C ILE A 17 -5.61 -12.82 -13.85
N GLN A 18 -6.15 -13.97 -14.25
CA GLN A 18 -6.97 -14.79 -13.36
C GLN A 18 -6.02 -15.46 -12.37
N VAL A 19 -5.77 -14.80 -11.24
CA VAL A 19 -4.99 -15.37 -10.15
C VAL A 19 -5.85 -16.49 -9.54
N SER A 20 -5.38 -17.73 -9.63
CA SER A 20 -6.07 -18.86 -9.02
C SER A 20 -6.15 -18.69 -7.50
N GLU A 21 -7.18 -19.27 -6.88
CA GLU A 21 -7.35 -19.24 -5.42
C GLU A 21 -6.13 -19.83 -4.70
N GLU A 22 -5.52 -20.87 -5.29
CA GLU A 22 -4.27 -21.44 -4.82
C GLU A 22 -3.11 -20.44 -4.84
N ALA A 23 -3.00 -19.62 -5.88
CA ALA A 23 -1.99 -18.57 -5.95
C ALA A 23 -2.26 -17.46 -4.93
N ARG A 24 -3.52 -17.05 -4.75
CA ARG A 24 -3.92 -16.09 -3.71
C ARG A 24 -3.52 -16.57 -2.32
N ARG A 25 -3.85 -17.82 -1.98
CA ARG A 25 -3.51 -18.42 -0.68
C ARG A 25 -2.00 -18.43 -0.43
N ARG A 26 -1.20 -18.94 -1.38
CA ARG A 26 0.27 -18.97 -1.23
C ARG A 26 0.90 -17.59 -1.10
N ILE A 27 0.38 -16.59 -1.82
CA ILE A 27 0.85 -15.20 -1.72
C ILE A 27 0.53 -14.65 -0.33
N THR A 28 -0.70 -14.85 0.16
CA THR A 28 -1.10 -14.43 1.51
C THR A 28 -0.23 -15.11 2.57
N GLU A 29 -0.07 -16.44 2.53
CA GLU A 29 0.77 -17.18 3.47
C GLU A 29 2.22 -16.65 3.48
N ALA A 30 2.82 -16.45 2.30
CA ALA A 30 4.18 -15.91 2.20
C ALA A 30 4.29 -14.49 2.78
N LEU A 31 3.27 -13.64 2.57
CA LEU A 31 3.23 -12.30 3.16
C LEU A 31 3.07 -12.35 4.67
N GLU A 32 2.24 -13.26 5.19
CA GLU A 32 2.02 -13.46 6.62
C GLU A 32 3.26 -14.02 7.32
N GLU A 33 3.98 -14.94 6.69
CA GLU A 33 5.24 -15.50 7.19
C GLU A 33 6.41 -14.50 7.09
N SER A 34 6.37 -13.56 6.15
CA SER A 34 7.43 -12.57 5.95
C SER A 34 7.57 -11.57 7.10
N LEU A 35 6.52 -11.39 7.92
CA LEU A 35 6.51 -10.48 9.06
C LEU A 35 6.23 -11.25 10.34
N ALA A 36 7.05 -11.02 11.36
CA ALA A 36 6.73 -11.50 12.71
C ALA A 36 5.32 -10.99 13.14
N PRO A 37 4.51 -11.80 13.85
CA PRO A 37 3.13 -11.44 14.21
C PRO A 37 3.01 -10.07 14.90
N THR A 38 3.94 -9.77 15.81
CA THR A 38 4.01 -8.47 16.49
C THR A 38 4.30 -7.32 15.53
N THR A 39 5.14 -7.53 14.53
CA THR A 39 5.45 -6.54 13.49
C THR A 39 4.23 -6.24 12.64
N ARG A 40 3.47 -7.27 12.25
CA ARG A 40 2.21 -7.10 11.49
C ARG A 40 1.19 -6.26 12.27
N ILE A 41 0.97 -6.59 13.55
CA ILE A 41 0.06 -5.82 14.42
C ILE A 41 0.51 -4.36 14.53
N ASN A 42 1.81 -4.13 14.69
CA ASN A 42 2.36 -2.79 14.76
C ASN A 42 2.17 -2.03 13.44
N TYR A 43 2.36 -2.68 12.29
CA TYR A 43 2.16 -2.07 10.98
C TYR A 43 0.70 -1.69 10.76
N ILE A 44 -0.24 -2.58 11.08
CA ILE A 44 -1.69 -2.28 11.03
C ILE A 44 -2.02 -1.07 11.93
N SER A 45 -1.45 -1.03 13.14
CA SER A 45 -1.67 0.10 14.05
C SER A 45 -1.14 1.42 13.50
N GLN A 46 0.04 1.41 12.89
CA GLN A 46 0.63 2.61 12.28
C GLN A 46 -0.09 3.03 11.00
N TRP A 47 -0.58 2.07 10.21
CA TRP A 47 -1.41 2.33 9.04
C TRP A 47 -2.70 3.06 9.40
N ARG A 48 -3.46 2.56 10.38
CA ARG A 48 -4.69 3.24 10.86
C ARG A 48 -4.44 4.66 11.37
N LYS A 49 -3.25 4.88 11.92
CA LYS A 49 -2.78 6.19 12.39
C LYS A 49 -2.41 7.14 11.25
N TRP A 50 -2.01 6.60 10.10
CA TRP A 50 -1.83 7.33 8.86
C TRP A 50 -3.18 7.66 8.22
N GLU A 51 -4.07 6.66 8.06
CA GLU A 51 -5.42 6.84 7.48
C GLU A 51 -6.17 8.01 8.13
N ARG A 52 -6.28 7.98 9.46
CA ARG A 52 -6.95 9.04 10.21
C ARG A 52 -6.31 10.41 10.05
N PHE A 53 -4.99 10.47 9.93
CA PHE A 53 -4.29 11.73 9.72
C PHE A 53 -4.55 12.25 8.30
N ALA A 54 -4.44 11.38 7.29
CA ALA A 54 -4.67 11.73 5.92
C ALA A 54 -6.11 12.22 5.72
N GLU A 55 -7.10 11.45 6.17
CA GLU A 55 -8.52 11.83 6.12
C GLU A 55 -8.79 13.14 6.86
N GLY A 56 -8.23 13.30 8.07
CA GLY A 56 -8.40 14.51 8.87
C GLY A 56 -7.82 15.79 8.24
N ASN A 57 -6.83 15.65 7.35
CA ASN A 57 -6.20 16.75 6.62
C ASN A 57 -6.68 16.84 5.15
N GLY A 58 -7.65 16.02 4.73
CA GLY A 58 -8.15 15.99 3.36
C GLY A 58 -7.17 15.39 2.33
N TYR A 59 -6.17 14.65 2.80
CA TYR A 59 -5.20 13.95 1.96
C TYR A 59 -5.74 12.61 1.48
N GLY A 60 -5.31 12.22 0.28
CA GLY A 60 -5.49 10.86 -0.19
C GLY A 60 -4.66 9.88 0.66
N VAL A 61 -5.33 8.87 1.24
CA VAL A 61 -4.67 7.78 1.98
C VAL A 61 -3.74 7.00 1.05
N PHE A 62 -4.19 6.77 -0.19
CA PHE A 62 -3.48 6.01 -1.20
C PHE A 62 -3.71 6.59 -2.63
N PRO A 63 -2.68 6.63 -3.52
CA PRO A 63 -1.27 6.40 -3.21
C PRO A 63 -0.78 7.45 -2.23
N SER A 64 0.03 7.05 -1.25
CA SER A 64 0.52 7.99 -0.24
C SER A 64 1.50 8.97 -0.91
N ASP A 65 1.06 10.22 -1.06
CA ASP A 65 1.90 11.29 -1.58
C ASP A 65 3.09 11.52 -0.62
N PRO A 66 4.35 11.55 -1.11
CA PRO A 66 5.51 11.82 -0.27
C PRO A 66 5.42 13.12 0.54
N VAL A 67 4.72 14.15 0.04
CA VAL A 67 4.52 15.43 0.72
C VAL A 67 3.60 15.25 1.93
N HIS A 68 2.48 14.55 1.75
CA HIS A 68 1.55 14.25 2.85
C HIS A 68 2.20 13.35 3.91
N LEU A 69 3.05 12.41 3.48
CA LEU A 69 3.80 11.56 4.39
C LEU A 69 4.84 12.35 5.18
N ALA A 70 5.52 13.32 4.54
CA ALA A 70 6.47 14.22 5.21
C ALA A 70 5.79 15.10 6.26
N ASP A 71 4.59 15.59 5.98
CA ASP A 71 3.76 16.34 6.93
C ASP A 71 3.39 15.48 8.15
N TRP A 72 2.93 14.25 7.92
CA TRP A 72 2.65 13.30 9.00
C TRP A 72 3.88 12.99 9.87
N ILE A 73 5.04 12.76 9.24
CA ILE A 73 6.30 12.55 9.96
C ILE A 73 6.66 13.76 10.83
N THR A 74 6.45 14.97 10.30
CA THR A 74 6.71 16.23 11.00
C THR A 74 5.80 16.37 12.21
N GLN A 75 4.50 16.11 12.06
CA GLN A 75 3.55 16.11 13.18
C GLN A 75 3.93 15.07 14.24
N ARG A 76 4.30 13.85 13.84
CA ARG A 76 4.72 12.79 14.78
C ARG A 76 5.96 13.17 15.57
N ALA A 77 6.92 13.85 14.94
CA ALA A 77 8.09 14.37 15.62
C ALA A 77 7.71 15.48 16.61
N ALA A 78 6.80 16.39 16.24
CA ALA A 78 6.27 17.43 17.11
C ALA A 78 5.51 16.84 18.33
N ASP A 79 4.80 15.73 18.14
CA ASP A 79 4.12 14.97 19.21
C ASP A 79 5.09 14.19 20.12
N GLY A 80 6.41 14.30 19.92
CA GLY A 80 7.42 13.63 20.73
C GLY A 80 7.58 12.14 20.44
N GLN A 81 7.14 11.64 19.28
CA GLN A 81 7.35 10.24 18.92
C GLN A 81 8.82 9.93 18.70
N LYS A 82 9.26 8.76 19.19
CA LYS A 82 10.65 8.31 19.04
C LYS A 82 10.95 8.03 17.56
N PRO A 83 12.18 8.30 17.07
CA PRO A 83 12.57 8.05 15.68
C PRO A 83 12.34 6.61 15.21
N GLY A 84 12.51 5.62 16.10
CA GLY A 84 12.23 4.22 15.79
C GLY A 84 10.75 3.96 15.47
N THR A 85 9.84 4.59 16.21
CA THR A 85 8.39 4.49 15.98
C THR A 85 7.99 5.18 14.68
N ILE A 86 8.59 6.33 14.36
CA ILE A 86 8.35 7.06 13.12
C ILE A 86 8.80 6.21 11.92
N ARG A 87 10.01 5.64 11.96
CA ARG A 87 10.49 4.74 10.90
C ARG A 87 9.60 3.51 10.71
N MET A 88 9.10 2.93 11.80
CA MET A 88 8.13 1.84 11.73
C MET A 88 6.82 2.30 11.07
N GLY A 89 6.38 3.53 11.33
CA GLY A 89 5.23 4.12 10.65
C GLY A 89 5.45 4.30 9.15
N ILE A 90 6.62 4.80 8.74
CA ILE A 90 6.99 4.92 7.33
C ILE A 90 7.01 3.55 6.64
N ALA A 91 7.63 2.56 7.28
CA ALA A 91 7.68 1.20 6.75
C ALA A 91 6.28 0.57 6.63
N ALA A 92 5.41 0.82 7.63
CA ALA A 92 4.02 0.40 7.57
C ALA A 92 3.31 1.02 6.36
N VAL A 93 3.34 2.35 6.21
CA VAL A 93 2.70 3.05 5.07
C VAL A 93 3.23 2.54 3.72
N GLY A 94 4.54 2.31 3.60
CA GLY A 94 5.13 1.75 2.39
C GLY A 94 4.82 0.27 2.13
N SER A 95 4.41 -0.49 3.16
CA SER A 95 4.10 -1.92 3.06
C SER A 95 2.67 -2.23 2.66
N PHE A 96 1.73 -1.28 2.80
CA PHE A 96 0.34 -1.49 2.40
C PHE A 96 0.20 -1.20 0.90
N PRO A 97 -0.05 -2.23 0.06
CA PRO A 97 -0.30 -2.03 -1.35
C PRO A 97 -1.65 -1.31 -1.57
N SER A 98 -1.82 -0.69 -2.74
CA SER A 98 -3.16 -0.28 -3.21
C SER A 98 -4.06 -1.51 -3.26
N THR A 99 -4.83 -1.78 -2.22
CA THR A 99 -5.97 -2.68 -2.35
C THR A 99 -7.11 -1.86 -2.95
N SER A 100 -6.97 -1.49 -4.22
CA SER A 100 -8.08 -0.94 -5.00
C SER A 100 -9.02 -2.09 -5.40
N GLU A 101 -9.72 -2.64 -4.42
CA GLU A 101 -10.99 -3.30 -4.66
C GLU A 101 -11.96 -2.75 -3.62
N SER A 102 -12.69 -1.72 -4.06
CA SER A 102 -13.86 -1.20 -3.38
C SER A 102 -14.84 -2.33 -3.09
N SER A 103 -15.13 -2.59 -1.82
CA SER A 103 -16.38 -3.08 -1.21
C SER A 103 -15.99 -3.48 0.22
N GLU A 104 -16.50 -2.86 1.28
CA GLU A 104 -17.90 -2.88 1.68
C GLU A 104 -18.37 -1.54 2.27
N PRO A 105 -19.63 -1.13 2.03
CA PRO A 105 -20.26 -0.04 2.74
C PRO A 105 -20.77 -0.49 4.13
N CYS A 106 -20.49 0.34 5.14
CA CYS A 106 -21.11 0.50 6.46
C CYS A 106 -21.39 -0.76 7.31
#